data_AF-A0A5R8KG81-F1
#
_entry.id   AF-A0A5R8KG81-F1
#
_cell.length_a   1.000
_cell.length_b   1.000
_cell.length_c   1.000
_cell.angle_alpha   90.00
_cell.angle_beta   90.00
_cell.angle_gamma   90.00
#
_symmetry.space_group_name_H-M   'P 1'
#
loop_
_entity.id
_entity.type
_entity.pdbx_description
1 polymer ?
#
loop_
_entity_poly.entity_id
_entity_poly.type
_entity_poly.pdbx_seq_one_letter_code
_entity_poly.pdbx_strand_id
1 'polypeptide(L)'
;MIPEDNARVRGWLVFFNYRTGERLGKGLEIGFHPDCVNFSQDGKYLLVANEGEFSPYASAPGSLSVIDLSSLKTADAESISQLKAEDHDFSACDLTGIRIHEFDVPKWHAIEPEYVTGLNDKAYVTLQENNAVAVFDLKHRRWEAIHSLGTLTQTIDANPNDKKADISQTVAGLPMPDTIVAFEHQGVVLIATANEGDARHDEFDVTTVATAPLSGSLASLSADENFKHLEISTLDGDTNGDGVIDVPTMFGTRSFSIWNGQSGELVHDSGSLEPLLLEKDPAPHNIDGGTPDNFDKRSAKKGPEPEALTVGETSGRRFLFVGLERQNGILMFDITDPNQAIFAAYVNTIEENLVAPESLLFLPESATPSGKPLLLGGYELHGGRIGVFEVIP
;
A
#
# COMPACT_ATOMS: atom_id res chain seq x y z
N MET A 1 16.04 -8.75 14.52
CA MET A 1 16.17 -7.62 15.46
C MET A 1 15.43 -6.50 14.80
N ILE A 2 14.25 -6.17 15.30
CA ILE A 2 13.53 -4.96 14.90
C ILE A 2 14.20 -3.83 15.69
N PRO A 3 14.59 -2.71 15.07
CA PRO A 3 15.17 -1.59 15.80
C PRO A 3 14.24 -1.13 16.95
N GLU A 4 14.79 -0.83 18.12
CA GLU A 4 13.98 -0.29 19.25
C GLU A 4 13.72 1.22 19.12
N ASP A 5 14.42 1.90 18.20
CA ASP A 5 14.32 3.34 17.93
C ASP A 5 14.52 3.56 16.42
N ASN A 6 13.41 3.47 15.69
CA ASN A 6 13.34 3.58 14.23
C ASN A 6 13.87 4.92 13.69
N ALA A 7 13.72 6.00 14.47
CA ALA A 7 14.20 7.33 14.10
C ALA A 7 15.71 7.55 14.32
N ARG A 8 16.43 6.56 14.89
CA ARG A 8 17.88 6.69 15.19
C ARG A 8 18.73 5.49 14.81
N VAL A 9 18.13 4.33 14.61
CA VAL A 9 18.84 3.08 14.36
C VAL A 9 18.56 2.60 12.94
N ARG A 10 19.62 2.39 12.17
CA ARG A 10 19.53 1.85 10.81
C ARG A 10 19.04 0.41 10.81
N GLY A 11 18.28 0.08 9.79
CA GLY A 11 17.79 -1.26 9.51
C GLY A 11 18.90 -2.21 9.08
N TRP A 12 18.55 -3.51 9.05
CA TRP A 12 19.45 -4.58 8.63
C TRP A 12 18.76 -5.54 7.67
N LEU A 13 19.38 -5.76 6.53
CA LEU A 13 19.02 -6.83 5.61
C LEU A 13 19.85 -8.09 5.91
N VAL A 14 19.18 -9.20 6.18
CA VAL A 14 19.84 -10.47 6.54
C VAL A 14 19.44 -11.57 5.57
N PHE A 15 20.43 -12.30 5.08
CA PHE A 15 20.24 -13.39 4.13
C PHE A 15 20.26 -14.74 4.85
N PHE A 16 19.38 -15.65 4.44
CA PHE A 16 19.32 -17.01 4.97
C PHE A 16 19.31 -18.02 3.83
N ASN A 17 19.98 -19.16 4.04
CA ASN A 17 19.76 -20.33 3.21
C ASN A 17 18.41 -20.92 3.56
N TYR A 18 17.44 -20.80 2.65
CA TYR A 18 16.06 -21.24 2.90
C TYR A 18 15.92 -22.75 3.20
N ARG A 19 16.90 -23.59 2.83
CA ARG A 19 16.86 -25.04 3.09
C ARG A 19 17.41 -25.41 4.45
N THR A 20 18.48 -24.75 4.89
CA THR A 20 19.17 -25.07 6.15
C THR A 20 18.79 -24.13 7.29
N GLY A 21 18.22 -22.96 6.99
CA GLY A 21 18.01 -21.87 7.93
C GLY A 21 19.29 -21.15 8.34
N GLU A 22 20.43 -21.48 7.73
CA GLU A 22 21.71 -20.87 8.07
C GLU A 22 21.76 -19.41 7.59
N ARG A 23 22.16 -18.50 8.47
CA ARG A 23 22.41 -17.11 8.12
C ARG A 23 23.63 -17.01 7.21
N LEU A 24 23.48 -16.36 6.07
CA LEU A 24 24.54 -16.10 5.11
C LEU A 24 25.17 -14.74 5.38
N GLY A 25 26.46 -14.75 5.76
CA GLY A 25 27.22 -13.54 6.02
C GLY A 25 26.73 -12.76 7.24
N LYS A 26 27.19 -11.51 7.37
CA LYS A 26 26.84 -10.62 8.50
C LYS A 26 25.59 -9.79 8.27
N GLY A 27 24.96 -9.87 7.11
CA GLY A 27 23.90 -8.93 6.71
C GLY A 27 24.47 -7.56 6.32
N LEU A 28 23.59 -6.72 5.78
CA LEU A 28 23.89 -5.38 5.29
C LEU A 28 23.12 -4.37 6.12
N GLU A 29 23.80 -3.30 6.54
CA GLU A 29 23.11 -2.12 7.06
C GLU A 29 22.43 -1.39 5.90
N ILE A 30 21.20 -0.95 6.09
CA ILE A 30 20.33 -0.30 5.10
C ILE A 30 19.76 1.00 5.68
N GLY A 31 18.75 1.59 5.06
CA GLY A 31 18.06 2.78 5.56
C GLY A 31 17.37 2.60 6.92
N PHE A 32 16.68 3.63 7.37
CA PHE A 32 15.97 3.65 8.65
C PHE A 32 14.55 3.14 8.50
N HIS A 33 14.06 2.37 9.46
CA HIS A 33 12.72 1.77 9.45
C HIS A 33 12.40 1.06 8.11
N PRO A 34 13.09 -0.05 7.79
CA PRO A 34 12.81 -0.81 6.58
C PRO A 34 11.44 -1.46 6.67
N ASP A 35 10.59 -1.19 5.69
CA ASP A 35 9.21 -1.66 5.67
C ASP A 35 9.04 -2.79 4.66
N CYS A 36 9.25 -2.51 3.37
CA CYS A 36 9.19 -3.52 2.31
C CYS A 36 10.57 -3.96 1.78
N VAL A 37 10.74 -5.26 1.53
CA VAL A 37 11.88 -5.83 0.78
C VAL A 37 11.40 -6.65 -0.42
N ASN A 38 11.92 -6.35 -1.61
CA ASN A 38 11.51 -7.02 -2.85
C ASN A 38 12.66 -7.21 -3.85
N PHE A 39 12.61 -8.28 -4.63
CA PHE A 39 13.53 -8.47 -5.75
C PHE A 39 13.00 -7.73 -6.99
N SER A 40 13.89 -7.20 -7.83
CA SER A 40 13.51 -6.87 -9.20
C SER A 40 13.06 -8.14 -9.92
N GLN A 41 12.13 -8.02 -10.87
CA GLN A 41 11.57 -9.19 -11.55
C GLN A 41 12.63 -10.06 -12.25
N ASP A 42 13.73 -9.45 -12.70
CA ASP A 42 14.86 -10.15 -13.32
C ASP A 42 15.90 -10.70 -12.31
N GLY A 43 15.68 -10.48 -11.01
CA GLY A 43 16.52 -10.92 -9.90
C GLY A 43 17.86 -10.21 -9.79
N LYS A 44 18.12 -9.14 -10.57
CA LYS A 44 19.40 -8.41 -10.54
C LYS A 44 19.53 -7.48 -9.34
N TYR A 45 18.41 -7.02 -8.78
CA TYR A 45 18.41 -6.10 -7.66
C TYR A 45 17.56 -6.65 -6.52
N LEU A 46 17.99 -6.35 -5.30
CA LEU A 46 17.17 -6.43 -4.10
C LEU A 46 16.96 -5.00 -3.61
N LEU A 47 15.70 -4.66 -3.39
CA LEU A 47 15.22 -3.32 -3.13
C LEU A 47 14.60 -3.30 -1.74
N VAL A 48 14.90 -2.28 -0.96
CA VAL A 48 14.28 -2.08 0.35
C VAL A 48 13.74 -0.66 0.42
N ALA A 49 12.42 -0.54 0.57
CA ALA A 49 11.81 0.72 0.96
C ALA A 49 12.07 0.91 2.46
N ASN A 50 12.66 2.05 2.80
CA ASN A 50 12.91 2.42 4.17
C ASN A 50 12.11 3.69 4.41
N GLU A 51 11.07 3.58 5.23
CA GLU A 51 10.13 4.64 5.53
C GLU A 51 10.86 5.84 6.15
N GLY A 52 11.89 5.56 6.95
CA GLY A 52 12.33 6.54 7.93
C GLY A 52 11.30 6.68 9.03
N GLU A 53 11.51 7.61 9.95
CA GLU A 53 10.45 7.95 10.91
C GLU A 53 10.69 9.36 11.41
N PHE A 54 9.65 10.18 11.38
CA PHE A 54 9.65 11.45 12.10
C PHE A 54 9.14 11.25 13.53
N SER A 55 9.88 11.80 14.49
CA SER A 55 9.37 12.05 15.83
C SER A 55 9.82 13.43 16.32
N PRO A 56 9.13 14.02 17.30
CA PRO A 56 9.56 15.28 17.92
C PRO A 56 10.97 15.24 18.55
N TYR A 57 11.53 14.06 18.80
CA TYR A 57 12.81 13.88 19.48
C TYR A 57 13.95 13.40 18.56
N ALA A 58 13.62 12.89 17.38
CA ALA A 58 14.54 12.42 16.36
C ALA A 58 13.79 12.23 15.05
N SER A 59 14.45 12.50 13.94
CA SER A 59 13.87 12.24 12.64
C SER A 59 14.94 11.65 11.72
N ALA A 60 14.60 10.53 11.10
CA ALA A 60 15.40 9.89 10.07
C ALA A 60 14.70 10.00 8.72
N PRO A 61 15.41 10.32 7.64
CA PRO A 61 14.78 10.46 6.34
C PRO A 61 14.50 9.09 5.72
N GLY A 62 13.37 8.99 5.02
CA GLY A 62 13.07 7.86 4.16
C GLY A 62 14.03 7.73 2.98
N SER A 63 14.20 6.50 2.49
CA SER A 63 15.12 6.18 1.39
C SER A 63 14.80 4.86 0.71
N LEU A 64 15.29 4.67 -0.51
CA LEU A 64 15.36 3.37 -1.18
C LEU A 64 16.77 2.80 -1.03
N SER A 65 16.91 1.62 -0.41
CA SER A 65 18.16 0.85 -0.45
C SER A 65 18.19 -0.04 -1.69
N VAL A 66 19.25 0.05 -2.47
CA VAL A 66 19.48 -0.78 -3.66
C VAL A 66 20.69 -1.68 -3.45
N ILE A 67 20.49 -2.98 -3.60
CA ILE A 67 21.54 -4.00 -3.52
C ILE A 67 21.66 -4.64 -4.90
N ASP A 68 22.82 -4.49 -5.53
CA ASP A 68 23.13 -5.11 -6.83
C ASP A 68 23.57 -6.57 -6.65
N LEU A 69 22.77 -7.49 -7.20
CA LEU A 69 23.02 -8.92 -7.17
C LEU A 69 23.61 -9.45 -8.48
N SER A 70 23.78 -8.60 -9.50
CA SER A 70 24.18 -9.02 -10.85
C SER A 70 25.55 -9.68 -10.91
N SER A 71 26.44 -9.37 -9.97
CA SER A 71 27.76 -10.01 -9.85
C SER A 71 27.73 -11.37 -9.15
N LEU A 72 26.64 -11.71 -8.45
CA LEU A 72 26.55 -12.96 -7.70
C LEU A 72 26.41 -14.15 -8.67
N LYS A 73 27.25 -15.15 -8.44
CA LYS A 73 27.18 -16.46 -9.13
C LYS A 73 26.69 -17.56 -8.21
N THR A 74 26.94 -17.42 -6.92
CA THR A 74 26.55 -18.34 -5.86
C THR A 74 26.04 -17.54 -4.66
N ALA A 75 25.05 -18.09 -3.96
CA ALA A 75 24.50 -17.52 -2.73
C ALA A 75 25.13 -18.20 -1.50
N ASP A 76 26.44 -17.99 -1.31
CA ASP A 76 27.20 -18.45 -0.15
C ASP A 76 27.63 -17.27 0.74
N ALA A 77 28.06 -17.55 1.97
CA ALA A 77 28.40 -16.53 2.94
C ALA A 77 29.53 -15.60 2.49
N GLU A 78 30.48 -16.09 1.68
CA GLU A 78 31.58 -15.28 1.14
C GLU A 78 31.08 -14.27 0.12
N SER A 79 30.29 -14.74 -0.86
CA SER A 79 29.72 -13.91 -1.93
C SER A 79 28.76 -12.87 -1.38
N ILE A 80 27.87 -13.26 -0.45
CA ILE A 80 26.93 -12.34 0.19
C ILE A 80 27.66 -11.28 1.02
N SER A 81 28.80 -11.61 1.65
CA SER A 81 29.57 -10.64 2.43
C SER A 81 30.25 -9.55 1.58
N GLN A 82 30.25 -9.67 0.25
CA GLN A 82 30.78 -8.66 -0.67
C GLN A 82 29.71 -7.67 -1.17
N LEU A 83 28.43 -7.95 -0.91
CA LEU A 83 27.33 -7.07 -1.28
C LEU A 83 27.42 -5.74 -0.53
N LYS A 84 26.79 -4.72 -1.11
CA LYS A 84 26.65 -3.39 -0.52
C LYS A 84 25.23 -2.91 -0.75
N ALA A 85 24.71 -2.16 0.22
CA ALA A 85 23.53 -1.36 0.06
C ALA A 85 23.93 0.06 -0.35
N GLU A 86 23.23 0.61 -1.34
CA GLU A 86 23.28 2.01 -1.73
C GLU A 86 21.94 2.65 -1.32
N ASP A 87 21.96 3.56 -0.36
CA ASP A 87 20.76 4.22 0.14
C ASP A 87 20.53 5.55 -0.59
N HIS A 88 19.33 5.74 -1.13
CA HIS A 88 18.95 6.90 -1.92
C HIS A 88 17.77 7.62 -1.27
N ASP A 89 18.05 8.76 -0.62
CA ASP A 89 17.02 9.66 -0.11
C ASP A 89 16.46 10.57 -1.21
N PHE A 90 15.51 11.43 -0.85
CA PHE A 90 14.80 12.33 -1.78
C PHE A 90 15.38 13.75 -1.83
N SER A 91 16.58 13.98 -1.27
CA SER A 91 17.16 15.33 -1.14
C SER A 91 17.45 16.02 -2.49
N ALA A 92 17.59 15.23 -3.57
CA ALA A 92 17.82 15.71 -4.92
C ALA A 92 16.54 15.83 -5.78
N CYS A 93 15.36 15.53 -5.22
CA CYS A 93 14.10 15.49 -5.95
C CYS A 93 13.41 16.86 -6.01
N ASP A 94 12.65 17.09 -7.08
CA ASP A 94 11.64 18.14 -7.09
C ASP A 94 10.38 17.63 -6.38
N LEU A 95 10.03 18.26 -5.26
CA LEU A 95 8.88 17.92 -4.42
C LEU A 95 7.75 18.94 -4.55
N THR A 96 7.74 19.70 -5.65
CA THR A 96 6.67 20.65 -5.95
C THR A 96 5.36 19.91 -6.18
N GLY A 97 4.33 20.26 -5.40
CA GLY A 97 3.00 19.66 -5.51
C GLY A 97 2.85 18.29 -4.82
N ILE A 98 3.90 17.77 -4.18
CA ILE A 98 3.79 16.56 -3.35
C ILE A 98 3.20 16.95 -1.99
N ARG A 99 2.31 16.10 -1.47
CA ARG A 99 1.74 16.24 -0.12
C ARG A 99 2.86 16.11 0.91
N ILE A 100 3.05 17.13 1.72
CA ILE A 100 4.04 17.16 2.80
C ILE A 100 3.28 17.32 4.10
N HIS A 101 3.41 16.33 4.96
CA HIS A 101 2.77 16.26 6.26
C HIS A 101 3.64 16.86 7.37
N GLU A 102 4.97 16.86 7.22
CA GLU A 102 5.88 17.49 8.20
C GLU A 102 6.45 18.83 7.73
N PHE A 103 6.12 19.93 8.43
CA PHE A 103 6.51 21.29 8.03
C PHE A 103 7.79 21.82 8.70
N ASP A 104 8.19 21.22 9.82
CA ASP A 104 9.35 21.67 10.61
C ASP A 104 10.70 21.08 10.13
N VAL A 105 10.65 20.23 9.10
CA VAL A 105 11.82 19.59 8.48
C VAL A 105 11.91 19.95 6.99
N PRO A 106 13.08 19.79 6.34
CA PRO A 106 13.15 19.87 4.89
C PRO A 106 12.17 18.87 4.25
N LYS A 107 11.44 19.30 3.21
CA LYS A 107 10.37 18.48 2.57
C LYS A 107 10.77 17.04 2.25
N TRP A 108 12.00 16.81 1.79
CA TRP A 108 12.50 15.48 1.45
C TRP A 108 12.66 14.55 2.65
N HIS A 109 12.75 15.11 3.85
CA HIS A 109 12.84 14.38 5.10
C HIS A 109 11.46 13.91 5.57
N ALA A 110 10.39 14.53 5.08
CA ALA A 110 9.00 14.14 5.27
C ALA A 110 8.50 13.21 4.14
N ILE A 111 9.40 12.55 3.42
CA ILE A 111 9.02 11.54 2.43
C ILE A 111 9.22 10.17 3.07
N GLU A 112 8.16 9.37 3.09
CA GLU A 112 8.07 8.08 3.78
C GLU A 112 7.76 6.97 2.75
N PRO A 113 8.79 6.23 2.29
CA PRO A 113 8.62 5.06 1.43
C PRO A 113 8.07 3.85 2.14
N GLU A 114 6.99 3.29 1.61
CA GLU A 114 6.31 2.13 2.20
C GLU A 114 6.72 0.85 1.46
N TYR A 115 6.26 0.72 0.21
CA TYR A 115 6.40 -0.49 -0.58
C TYR A 115 7.23 -0.28 -1.83
N VAL A 116 7.89 -1.33 -2.31
CA VAL A 116 8.67 -1.28 -3.56
C VAL A 116 8.44 -2.49 -4.46
N THR A 117 8.33 -2.23 -5.76
CA THR A 117 8.36 -3.25 -6.82
C THR A 117 9.35 -2.87 -7.92
N GLY A 118 10.03 -3.85 -8.50
CA GLY A 118 11.02 -3.66 -9.56
C GLY A 118 10.61 -4.33 -10.86
N LEU A 119 10.47 -3.54 -11.93
CA LEU A 119 10.18 -4.03 -13.28
C LEU A 119 11.06 -3.32 -14.30
N ASN A 120 11.72 -4.11 -15.15
CA ASN A 120 12.76 -3.64 -16.06
C ASN A 120 13.89 -2.92 -15.26
N ASP A 121 14.48 -1.86 -15.81
CA ASP A 121 15.52 -1.05 -15.16
C ASP A 121 14.93 0.01 -14.18
N LYS A 122 13.71 -0.19 -13.67
CA LYS A 122 13.00 0.75 -12.78
C LYS A 122 12.56 0.10 -11.48
N ALA A 123 12.57 0.89 -10.42
CA ALA A 123 11.81 0.61 -9.19
C ALA A 123 10.69 1.63 -9.03
N TYR A 124 9.53 1.14 -8.60
CA TYR A 124 8.36 1.95 -8.29
C TYR A 124 8.10 1.82 -6.79
N VAL A 125 7.98 2.97 -6.12
CA VAL A 125 7.96 3.06 -4.66
C VAL A 125 6.73 3.83 -4.23
N THR A 126 5.92 3.27 -3.35
CA THR A 126 4.78 3.98 -2.77
C THR A 126 5.24 4.91 -1.67
N LEU A 127 4.57 6.06 -1.60
CA LEU A 127 4.75 7.06 -0.56
C LEU A 127 3.36 7.32 0.03
N GLN A 128 2.89 6.40 0.87
CA GLN A 128 1.50 6.29 1.32
C GLN A 128 1.00 7.61 1.91
N GLU A 129 1.71 8.12 2.91
CA GLU A 129 1.45 9.34 3.66
C GLU A 129 1.63 10.57 2.76
N ASN A 130 2.45 10.49 1.72
CA ASN A 130 2.61 11.57 0.75
C ASN A 130 1.62 11.50 -0.42
N ASN A 131 0.71 10.51 -0.43
CA ASN A 131 -0.27 10.27 -1.49
C ASN A 131 0.39 10.33 -2.89
N ALA A 132 1.50 9.60 -3.03
CA ALA A 132 2.37 9.66 -4.21
C ALA A 132 3.02 8.30 -4.55
N VAL A 133 3.52 8.20 -5.78
CA VAL A 133 4.40 7.11 -6.21
C VAL A 133 5.67 7.69 -6.82
N ALA A 134 6.83 7.20 -6.38
CA ALA A 134 8.13 7.58 -6.90
C ALA A 134 8.67 6.53 -7.90
N VAL A 135 9.40 7.02 -8.92
CA VAL A 135 10.05 6.21 -9.95
C VAL A 135 11.56 6.38 -9.86
N PHE A 136 12.27 5.27 -9.67
CA PHE A 136 13.71 5.24 -9.54
C PHE A 136 14.35 4.54 -10.74
N ASP A 137 15.36 5.16 -11.34
CA ASP A 137 16.20 4.54 -12.36
C ASP A 137 17.27 3.67 -11.70
N LEU A 138 17.10 2.36 -11.78
CA LEU A 138 18.05 1.41 -11.19
C LEU A 138 19.40 1.50 -11.89
N LYS A 139 19.46 1.70 -13.20
CA LYS A 139 20.72 1.77 -13.94
C LYS A 139 21.55 3.01 -13.60
N HIS A 140 20.91 4.17 -13.49
CA HIS A 140 21.57 5.45 -13.24
C HIS A 140 21.59 5.86 -11.76
N ARG A 141 20.95 5.07 -10.89
CA ARG A 141 20.89 5.27 -9.43
C ARG A 141 20.36 6.66 -9.03
N ARG A 142 19.21 7.04 -9.59
CA ARG A 142 18.56 8.33 -9.30
C ARG A 142 17.04 8.26 -9.45
N TRP A 143 16.36 9.08 -8.66
CA TRP A 143 14.94 9.37 -8.86
C TRP A 143 14.71 10.06 -10.21
N GLU A 144 13.67 9.63 -10.92
CA GLU A 144 13.26 10.22 -12.20
C GLU A 144 12.00 11.07 -12.07
N ALA A 145 11.06 10.63 -11.26
CA ALA A 145 9.79 11.29 -11.05
C ALA A 145 9.20 10.93 -9.69
N ILE A 146 8.35 11.81 -9.17
CA ILE A 146 7.43 11.55 -8.08
C ILE A 146 6.08 12.06 -8.54
N HIS A 147 5.11 11.16 -8.64
CA HIS A 147 3.78 11.45 -9.13
C HIS A 147 2.83 11.58 -7.95
N SER A 148 2.28 12.78 -7.72
CA SER A 148 1.13 12.94 -6.83
C SER A 148 -0.08 12.25 -7.45
N LEU A 149 -0.85 11.53 -6.62
CA LEU A 149 -2.00 10.76 -7.06
C LEU A 149 -3.32 11.55 -7.02
N GLY A 150 -3.29 12.77 -6.47
CA GLY A 150 -4.45 13.67 -6.42
C GLY A 150 -5.55 13.14 -5.50
N THR A 151 -6.81 13.38 -5.88
CA THR A 151 -7.98 12.89 -5.14
C THR A 151 -8.92 12.14 -6.06
N LEU A 152 -9.57 11.11 -5.52
CA LEU A 152 -10.66 10.39 -6.17
C LEU A 152 -11.93 10.57 -5.34
N THR A 153 -13.09 10.58 -5.99
CA THR A 153 -14.38 10.68 -5.29
C THR A 153 -15.01 9.31 -5.22
N GLN A 154 -15.39 8.88 -4.02
CA GLN A 154 -16.01 7.57 -3.78
C GLN A 154 -17.36 7.72 -3.08
N THR A 155 -18.25 6.77 -3.31
CA THR A 155 -19.47 6.61 -2.50
C THR A 155 -19.25 5.48 -1.51
N ILE A 156 -19.39 5.79 -0.23
CA ILE A 156 -18.95 4.95 0.88
C ILE A 156 -20.02 4.88 1.98
N ASP A 157 -19.85 3.93 2.90
CA ASP A 157 -20.49 3.98 4.21
C ASP A 157 -19.61 4.77 5.18
N ALA A 158 -20.11 5.89 5.70
CA ALA A 158 -19.38 6.76 6.63
C ALA A 158 -19.85 6.63 8.09
N ASN A 159 -20.86 5.80 8.38
CA ASN A 159 -21.54 5.80 9.68
C ASN A 159 -21.37 4.48 10.47
N PRO A 160 -20.44 4.40 11.43
CA PRO A 160 -20.15 3.16 12.15
C PRO A 160 -21.17 2.77 13.24
N ASN A 161 -22.27 3.53 13.33
CA ASN A 161 -23.20 3.52 14.47
C ASN A 161 -24.65 3.17 14.08
N ASP A 162 -24.96 3.06 12.79
CA ASP A 162 -26.33 2.79 12.33
C ASP A 162 -26.68 1.30 12.27
N LYS A 163 -25.67 0.43 12.45
CA LYS A 163 -25.78 -1.04 12.46
C LYS A 163 -26.29 -1.61 11.15
N LYS A 164 -26.03 -0.94 10.03
CA LYS A 164 -26.31 -1.41 8.67
C LYS A 164 -25.10 -1.08 7.79
N ALA A 165 -25.13 -1.59 6.57
CA ALA A 165 -24.22 -1.15 5.53
C ALA A 165 -24.97 -0.13 4.65
N ASP A 166 -24.75 1.17 4.90
CA ASP A 166 -25.41 2.27 4.15
C ASP A 166 -24.40 3.06 3.32
N ILE A 167 -24.07 2.49 2.17
CA ILE A 167 -23.14 3.09 1.22
C ILE A 167 -23.85 4.20 0.43
N SER A 168 -23.84 5.42 0.96
CA SER A 168 -24.57 6.54 0.36
C SER A 168 -23.89 7.91 0.46
N GLN A 169 -22.76 8.03 1.18
CA GLN A 169 -22.05 9.31 1.28
C GLN A 169 -20.96 9.40 0.22
N THR A 170 -21.00 10.47 -0.58
CA THR A 170 -20.00 10.74 -1.61
C THR A 170 -18.94 11.70 -1.08
N VAL A 171 -17.67 11.27 -1.08
CA VAL A 171 -16.56 11.98 -0.43
C VAL A 171 -15.32 11.95 -1.31
N ALA A 172 -14.53 13.03 -1.27
CA ALA A 172 -13.17 13.00 -1.81
C ALA A 172 -12.28 12.13 -0.92
N GLY A 173 -11.39 11.35 -1.51
CA GLY A 173 -10.41 10.54 -0.81
C GLY A 173 -9.04 10.62 -1.47
N LEU A 174 -8.02 10.41 -0.67
CA LEU A 174 -6.63 10.32 -1.13
C LEU A 174 -6.36 8.85 -1.48
N PRO A 175 -6.03 8.50 -2.74
CA PRO A 175 -5.64 7.14 -3.10
C PRO A 175 -4.23 6.83 -2.59
N MET A 176 -4.11 6.75 -1.26
CA MET A 176 -2.88 6.56 -0.50
C MET A 176 -2.45 5.10 -0.61
N PRO A 177 -1.34 4.84 -1.32
CA PRO A 177 -1.03 3.49 -1.75
C PRO A 177 -0.15 2.77 -0.72
N ASP A 178 -0.61 1.64 -0.21
CA ASP A 178 0.22 0.73 0.57
C ASP A 178 1.09 -0.11 -0.39
N THR A 179 0.58 -1.29 -0.78
CA THR A 179 1.30 -2.19 -1.68
C THR A 179 1.23 -1.71 -3.13
N ILE A 180 2.33 -1.93 -3.87
CA ILE A 180 2.44 -1.68 -5.31
C ILE A 180 2.95 -2.90 -6.08
N VAL A 181 2.38 -3.11 -7.26
CA VAL A 181 2.82 -4.14 -8.21
C VAL A 181 2.94 -3.56 -9.61
N ALA A 182 4.01 -3.91 -10.33
CA ALA A 182 4.26 -3.44 -11.69
C ALA A 182 4.10 -4.58 -12.70
N PHE A 183 3.52 -4.27 -13.86
CA PHE A 183 3.36 -5.22 -14.96
C PHE A 183 3.37 -4.51 -16.32
N GLU A 184 3.68 -5.23 -17.39
CA GLU A 184 3.70 -4.67 -18.74
C GLU A 184 2.41 -5.03 -19.50
N HIS A 185 1.78 -4.05 -20.13
CA HIS A 185 0.66 -4.24 -21.05
C HIS A 185 0.97 -3.56 -22.39
N GLN A 186 1.08 -4.36 -23.46
CA GLN A 186 1.36 -3.87 -24.82
C GLN A 186 2.61 -2.96 -24.91
N GLY A 187 3.67 -3.27 -24.17
CA GLY A 187 4.91 -2.49 -24.13
C GLY A 187 4.87 -1.24 -23.25
N VAL A 188 3.76 -1.00 -22.54
CA VAL A 188 3.63 0.08 -21.55
C VAL A 188 3.71 -0.54 -20.16
N VAL A 189 4.54 0.03 -19.30
CA VAL A 189 4.56 -0.36 -17.88
C VAL A 189 3.39 0.30 -17.16
N LEU A 190 2.60 -0.53 -16.49
CA LEU A 190 1.54 -0.12 -15.59
C LEU A 190 1.91 -0.54 -14.16
N ILE A 191 1.39 0.21 -13.20
CA ILE A 191 1.49 -0.09 -11.77
C ILE A 191 0.09 -0.17 -11.19
N ALA A 192 -0.17 -1.10 -10.27
CA ALA A 192 -1.39 -1.13 -9.49
C ALA A 192 -1.07 -0.89 -8.01
N THR A 193 -1.92 -0.12 -7.33
CA THR A 193 -1.77 0.27 -5.93
C THR A 193 -2.98 -0.12 -5.10
N ALA A 194 -2.76 -0.58 -3.87
CA ALA A 194 -3.79 -0.83 -2.87
C ALA A 194 -4.03 0.48 -2.11
N ASN A 195 -5.21 1.09 -2.24
CA ASN A 195 -5.43 2.43 -1.70
C ASN A 195 -5.98 2.35 -0.26
N GLU A 196 -5.13 1.84 0.64
CA GLU A 196 -5.45 1.48 2.03
C GLU A 196 -5.84 2.72 2.83
N GLY A 197 -4.92 3.70 2.94
CA GLY A 197 -5.22 4.98 3.57
C GLY A 197 -4.60 5.19 4.93
N ASP A 198 -3.43 4.63 5.23
CA ASP A 198 -2.80 4.93 6.52
C ASP A 198 -2.40 6.39 6.65
N ALA A 199 -2.78 6.96 7.80
CA ALA A 199 -2.30 8.27 8.19
C ALA A 199 -1.01 8.07 9.00
N ARG A 200 -0.22 9.13 9.18
CA ARG A 200 1.00 8.98 9.95
C ARG A 200 0.72 8.57 11.39
N HIS A 201 1.67 7.87 12.01
CA HIS A 201 1.51 7.26 13.33
C HIS A 201 1.11 8.23 14.46
N ASP A 202 1.46 9.51 14.36
CA ASP A 202 1.07 10.54 15.33
C ASP A 202 -0.32 11.14 15.07
N GLU A 203 -0.97 10.76 13.96
CA GLU A 203 -2.30 11.15 13.50
C GLU A 203 -2.56 12.67 13.56
N PHE A 204 -1.51 13.49 13.43
CA PHE A 204 -1.61 14.94 13.69
C PHE A 204 -2.53 15.65 12.69
N ASP A 205 -2.66 15.11 11.48
CA ASP A 205 -3.49 15.64 10.42
C ASP A 205 -4.88 14.99 10.35
N VAL A 206 -5.22 14.08 11.27
CA VAL A 206 -6.52 13.39 11.31
C VAL A 206 -7.51 14.15 12.19
N THR A 207 -8.74 14.33 11.70
CA THR A 207 -9.87 14.79 12.52
C THR A 207 -11.16 14.09 12.09
N THR A 208 -12.24 14.27 12.84
CA THR A 208 -13.58 13.84 12.38
C THR A 208 -14.32 15.02 11.76
N VAL A 209 -15.26 14.74 10.86
CA VAL A 209 -16.17 15.77 10.32
C VAL A 209 -16.90 16.56 11.44
N ALA A 210 -17.23 15.92 12.57
CA ALA A 210 -17.85 16.58 13.72
C ALA A 210 -16.98 17.67 14.35
N THR A 211 -15.66 17.46 14.36
CA THR A 211 -14.67 18.32 15.02
C THR A 211 -13.93 19.24 14.06
N ALA A 212 -13.99 18.96 12.77
CA ALA A 212 -13.35 19.75 11.73
C ALA A 212 -13.87 21.20 11.73
N PRO A 213 -12.99 22.19 11.48
CA PRO A 213 -13.40 23.58 11.30
C PRO A 213 -14.13 23.73 9.96
N LEU A 214 -15.43 23.44 9.92
CA LEU A 214 -16.29 23.57 8.74
C LEU A 214 -17.08 24.88 8.78
N SER A 215 -17.31 25.48 7.61
CA SER A 215 -18.06 26.73 7.50
C SER A 215 -19.08 26.71 6.34
N GLY A 216 -19.90 27.76 6.25
CA GLY A 216 -20.83 27.94 5.14
C GLY A 216 -21.81 26.77 4.98
N SER A 217 -21.91 26.24 3.75
CA SER A 217 -22.79 25.11 3.42
C SER A 217 -22.35 23.78 4.02
N LEU A 218 -21.10 23.65 4.45
CA LEU A 218 -20.57 22.41 5.02
C LEU A 218 -20.79 22.30 6.52
N ALA A 219 -21.11 23.40 7.20
CA ALA A 219 -21.28 23.42 8.65
C ALA A 219 -22.33 22.41 9.16
N SER A 220 -23.38 22.11 8.38
CA SER A 220 -24.39 21.12 8.74
C SER A 220 -23.87 19.68 8.79
N LEU A 221 -22.77 19.37 8.08
CA LEU A 221 -22.18 18.02 8.08
C LEU A 221 -21.67 17.61 9.46
N SER A 222 -21.20 18.57 10.27
CA SER A 222 -20.74 18.32 11.65
C SER A 222 -21.80 17.73 12.58
N ALA A 223 -23.09 17.90 12.23
CA ALA A 223 -24.23 17.37 12.98
C ALA A 223 -24.97 16.26 12.24
N ASP A 224 -24.54 15.88 11.02
CA ASP A 224 -25.15 14.79 10.26
C ASP A 224 -24.69 13.44 10.82
N GLU A 225 -25.59 12.67 11.43
CA GLU A 225 -25.26 11.36 12.01
C GLU A 225 -24.63 10.40 11.00
N ASN A 226 -24.95 10.54 9.71
CA ASN A 226 -24.41 9.67 8.67
C ASN A 226 -23.00 10.06 8.22
N PHE A 227 -22.47 11.20 8.66
CA PHE A 227 -21.22 11.74 8.10
C PHE A 227 -20.25 12.28 9.15
N LYS A 228 -20.76 12.77 10.28
CA LYS A 228 -19.97 13.45 11.32
C LYS A 228 -18.85 12.59 11.91
N HIS A 229 -18.94 11.27 11.78
CA HIS A 229 -17.98 10.32 12.34
C HIS A 229 -16.80 10.05 11.41
N LEU A 230 -16.90 10.37 10.11
CA LEU A 230 -15.84 10.10 9.15
C LEU A 230 -14.55 10.84 9.53
N GLU A 231 -13.46 10.10 9.54
CA GLU A 231 -12.09 10.61 9.66
C GLU A 231 -11.69 11.26 8.34
N ILE A 232 -11.24 12.51 8.43
CA ILE A 232 -10.82 13.34 7.32
C ILE A 232 -9.51 14.06 7.64
N SER A 233 -8.79 14.41 6.58
CA SER A 233 -7.57 15.19 6.67
C SER A 233 -7.86 16.65 7.00
N THR A 234 -7.11 17.19 7.96
CA THR A 234 -7.05 18.61 8.28
C THR A 234 -6.14 19.40 7.34
N LEU A 235 -5.26 18.70 6.61
CA LEU A 235 -4.30 19.29 5.68
C LEU A 235 -4.90 19.42 4.27
N ASP A 236 -5.46 18.33 3.75
CA ASP A 236 -5.83 18.22 2.34
C ASP A 236 -7.18 18.90 2.05
N GLY A 237 -8.01 19.07 3.09
CA GLY A 237 -9.32 19.69 2.99
C GLY A 237 -9.32 21.22 3.09
N ASP A 238 -8.25 21.86 3.58
CA ASP A 238 -8.08 23.31 3.62
C ASP A 238 -7.40 23.79 2.33
N THR A 239 -8.20 24.10 1.31
CA THR A 239 -7.68 24.36 -0.04
C THR A 239 -7.08 25.76 -0.20
N ASN A 240 -7.28 26.63 0.80
CA ASN A 240 -6.89 28.04 0.74
C ASN A 240 -5.94 28.47 1.87
N GLY A 241 -5.71 27.61 2.87
CA GLY A 241 -4.77 27.81 3.97
C GLY A 241 -5.29 28.72 5.09
N ASP A 242 -6.60 28.86 5.26
CA ASP A 242 -7.21 29.68 6.32
C ASP A 242 -7.57 28.90 7.60
N GLY A 243 -7.28 27.60 7.63
CA GLY A 243 -7.60 26.69 8.72
C GLY A 243 -9.05 26.24 8.74
N VAL A 244 -9.81 26.43 7.65
CA VAL A 244 -11.18 25.93 7.48
C VAL A 244 -11.19 24.85 6.40
N ILE A 245 -11.91 23.77 6.66
CA ILE A 245 -12.06 22.68 5.69
C ILE A 245 -13.09 23.07 4.63
N ASP A 246 -12.60 23.25 3.40
CA ASP A 246 -13.37 23.52 2.18
C ASP A 246 -13.87 22.24 1.51
N VAL A 247 -13.12 21.14 1.63
CA VAL A 247 -13.43 19.85 1.01
C VAL A 247 -13.10 18.72 2.01
N PRO A 248 -14.10 18.14 2.70
CA PRO A 248 -13.87 16.95 3.50
C PRO A 248 -13.22 15.85 2.65
N THR A 249 -12.01 15.47 3.02
CA THR A 249 -11.17 14.53 2.27
C THR A 249 -10.77 13.39 3.20
N MET A 250 -11.22 12.18 2.91
CA MET A 250 -10.91 10.98 3.70
C MET A 250 -9.54 10.41 3.33
N PHE A 251 -8.96 9.66 4.26
CA PHE A 251 -7.76 8.87 4.00
C PHE A 251 -8.13 7.56 3.29
N GLY A 252 -7.33 7.18 2.30
CA GLY A 252 -7.63 6.06 1.43
C GLY A 252 -8.79 6.33 0.48
N THR A 253 -9.03 5.38 -0.42
CA THR A 253 -10.19 5.43 -1.34
C THR A 253 -10.97 4.13 -1.36
N ARG A 254 -10.67 3.19 -0.44
CA ARG A 254 -11.38 1.90 -0.31
C ARG A 254 -11.38 1.09 -1.61
N SER A 255 -10.35 1.29 -2.42
CA SER A 255 -10.26 0.86 -3.81
C SER A 255 -8.86 0.35 -4.13
N PHE A 256 -8.67 -0.15 -5.34
CA PHE A 256 -7.35 -0.20 -5.95
C PHE A 256 -7.37 0.65 -7.23
N SER A 257 -6.20 1.15 -7.61
CA SER A 257 -6.02 1.90 -8.85
C SER A 257 -4.93 1.28 -9.72
N ILE A 258 -5.03 1.49 -11.03
CA ILE A 258 -4.02 1.16 -12.03
C ILE A 258 -3.57 2.48 -12.66
N TRP A 259 -2.25 2.68 -12.74
CA TRP A 259 -1.62 3.90 -13.25
C TRP A 259 -0.63 3.56 -14.35
N ASN A 260 -0.40 4.52 -15.23
CA ASN A 260 0.71 4.46 -16.17
C ASN A 260 2.02 4.71 -15.41
N GLY A 261 2.91 3.71 -15.36
CA GLY A 261 4.13 3.77 -14.54
C GLY A 261 5.13 4.84 -14.98
N GLN A 262 5.05 5.36 -16.21
CA GLN A 262 5.96 6.41 -16.69
C GLN A 262 5.40 7.82 -16.51
N SER A 263 4.11 8.01 -16.76
CA SER A 263 3.48 9.35 -16.72
C SER A 263 2.78 9.65 -15.39
N GLY A 264 2.45 8.63 -14.60
CA GLY A 264 1.61 8.76 -13.41
C GLY A 264 0.13 8.96 -13.71
N GLU A 265 -0.31 8.86 -14.97
CA GLU A 265 -1.72 9.01 -15.33
C GLU A 265 -2.57 7.83 -14.82
N LEU A 266 -3.72 8.13 -14.23
CA LEU A 266 -4.70 7.11 -13.83
C LEU A 266 -5.26 6.41 -15.07
N VAL A 267 -5.17 5.08 -15.09
CA VAL A 267 -5.73 4.22 -16.15
C VAL A 267 -7.09 3.67 -15.71
N HIS A 268 -7.19 3.22 -14.47
CA HIS A 268 -8.42 2.64 -13.93
C HIS A 268 -8.45 2.78 -12.41
N ASP A 269 -9.63 2.99 -11.85
CA ASP A 269 -9.91 2.87 -10.43
C ASP A 269 -11.09 1.92 -10.25
N SER A 270 -11.04 1.04 -9.25
CA SER A 270 -12.13 0.07 -9.02
C SER A 270 -13.43 0.73 -8.54
N GLY A 271 -13.38 1.99 -8.10
CA GLY A 271 -14.36 2.54 -7.18
C GLY A 271 -14.22 1.92 -5.79
N SER A 272 -14.98 2.43 -4.82
CA SER A 272 -15.11 1.79 -3.50
C SER A 272 -15.48 0.32 -3.69
N LEU A 273 -14.75 -0.56 -3.00
CA LEU A 273 -15.00 -2.00 -3.01
C LEU A 273 -16.18 -2.39 -2.13
N GLU A 274 -16.69 -1.49 -1.28
CA GLU A 274 -17.78 -1.77 -0.35
C GLU A 274 -19.06 -2.27 -1.05
N PRO A 275 -19.55 -1.70 -2.17
CA PRO A 275 -20.75 -2.21 -2.82
C PRO A 275 -20.59 -3.64 -3.32
N LEU A 276 -19.40 -3.97 -3.86
CA LEU A 276 -19.08 -5.31 -4.34
C LEU A 276 -19.02 -6.29 -3.16
N LEU A 277 -18.31 -5.91 -2.09
CA LEU A 277 -18.18 -6.75 -0.90
C LEU A 277 -19.54 -6.98 -0.24
N LEU A 278 -20.37 -5.94 -0.11
CA LEU A 278 -21.73 -6.04 0.40
C LEU A 278 -22.60 -6.99 -0.43
N GLU A 279 -22.44 -6.99 -1.77
CA GLU A 279 -23.13 -7.93 -2.66
C GLU A 279 -22.68 -9.39 -2.44
N LYS A 280 -21.37 -9.62 -2.25
CA LYS A 280 -20.81 -10.98 -2.15
C LYS A 280 -20.91 -11.57 -0.76
N ASP A 281 -20.67 -10.76 0.25
CA ASP A 281 -20.58 -11.17 1.64
C ASP A 281 -20.88 -9.97 2.56
N PRO A 282 -22.17 -9.76 2.90
CA PRO A 282 -22.59 -8.60 3.68
C PRO A 282 -22.26 -8.71 5.17
N ALA A 283 -21.99 -9.91 5.68
CA ALA A 283 -21.79 -10.14 7.11
C ALA A 283 -20.53 -9.43 7.67
N PRO A 284 -19.37 -9.42 6.98
CA PRO A 284 -18.17 -8.73 7.45
C PRO A 284 -18.07 -7.26 7.02
N HIS A 285 -19.15 -6.59 6.60
CA HIS A 285 -19.08 -5.19 6.13
C HIS A 285 -18.31 -4.29 7.11
N ASN A 286 -17.20 -3.73 6.64
CA ASN A 286 -16.28 -2.83 7.34
C ASN A 286 -15.96 -3.27 8.79
N ILE A 287 -15.82 -4.59 9.03
CA ILE A 287 -15.40 -5.10 10.33
C ILE A 287 -13.96 -4.72 10.64
N ASP A 288 -13.61 -4.62 11.93
CA ASP A 288 -12.24 -4.44 12.38
C ASP A 288 -11.61 -5.76 12.85
N GLY A 289 -10.39 -6.03 12.39
CA GLY A 289 -9.56 -7.18 12.77
C GLY A 289 -10.19 -8.53 12.46
N GLY A 290 -10.91 -8.65 11.33
CA GLY A 290 -11.59 -9.88 10.92
C GLY A 290 -12.58 -10.43 11.95
N THR A 291 -13.07 -9.58 12.85
CA THR A 291 -13.94 -9.98 13.97
C THR A 291 -15.38 -9.54 13.70
N PRO A 292 -16.34 -10.45 13.49
CA PRO A 292 -17.73 -10.09 13.22
C PRO A 292 -18.41 -9.25 14.32
N ASP A 293 -17.97 -9.36 15.58
CA ASP A 293 -18.46 -8.52 16.68
C ASP A 293 -18.11 -7.03 16.50
N ASN A 294 -17.13 -6.73 15.64
CA ASN A 294 -16.70 -5.39 15.26
C ASN A 294 -17.36 -4.92 13.95
N PHE A 295 -18.57 -5.39 13.63
CA PHE A 295 -19.35 -4.93 12.48
C PHE A 295 -19.31 -3.40 12.33
N ASP A 296 -19.00 -2.94 11.12
CA ASP A 296 -19.11 -1.53 10.71
C ASP A 296 -18.17 -0.58 11.50
N LYS A 297 -17.16 -1.12 12.20
CA LYS A 297 -16.22 -0.30 12.99
C LYS A 297 -15.23 0.49 12.14
N ARG A 298 -15.01 0.10 10.88
CA ARG A 298 -14.09 0.77 9.95
C ARG A 298 -14.79 1.75 8.99
N SER A 299 -16.12 1.87 9.00
CA SER A 299 -16.85 2.80 8.11
C SER A 299 -16.55 4.28 8.36
N ALA A 300 -16.31 4.68 9.61
CA ALA A 300 -15.79 6.02 9.91
C ALA A 300 -14.32 6.23 9.50
N LYS A 301 -13.62 5.17 9.10
CA LYS A 301 -12.19 5.14 8.80
C LYS A 301 -11.96 4.77 7.33
N LYS A 302 -11.06 3.84 7.08
CA LYS A 302 -10.60 3.36 5.77
C LYS A 302 -11.48 2.23 5.18
N GLY A 303 -12.58 1.84 5.83
CA GLY A 303 -13.54 0.85 5.33
C GLY A 303 -12.96 -0.57 5.21
N PRO A 304 -12.93 -1.19 4.02
CA PRO A 304 -12.45 -2.57 3.85
C PRO A 304 -10.92 -2.73 3.87
N GLU A 305 -10.16 -1.66 3.66
CA GLU A 305 -8.67 -1.61 3.69
C GLU A 305 -7.96 -2.56 2.72
N PRO A 306 -7.96 -2.23 1.41
CA PRO A 306 -7.14 -2.94 0.43
C PRO A 306 -5.66 -2.72 0.73
N GLU A 307 -4.96 -3.81 0.99
CA GLU A 307 -3.63 -3.79 1.61
C GLU A 307 -2.62 -4.49 0.70
N ALA A 308 -2.82 -5.79 0.50
CA ALA A 308 -1.90 -6.62 -0.27
C ALA A 308 -2.29 -6.71 -1.76
N LEU A 309 -1.31 -6.61 -2.67
CA LEU A 309 -1.51 -6.86 -4.10
C LEU A 309 -0.56 -7.92 -4.67
N THR A 310 -1.04 -8.67 -5.64
CA THR A 310 -0.19 -9.41 -6.58
C THR A 310 -0.84 -9.52 -7.95
N VAL A 311 -0.02 -9.67 -9.00
CA VAL A 311 -0.49 -9.92 -10.37
C VAL A 311 -0.06 -11.30 -10.82
N GLY A 312 -0.98 -12.01 -11.45
CA GLY A 312 -0.75 -13.35 -11.99
C GLY A 312 -1.31 -13.53 -13.38
N GLU A 313 -0.69 -14.41 -14.17
CA GLU A 313 -1.21 -14.84 -15.46
C GLU A 313 -1.49 -16.34 -15.44
N THR A 314 -2.67 -16.72 -15.90
CA THR A 314 -3.05 -18.12 -16.11
C THR A 314 -4.16 -18.19 -17.16
N SER A 315 -4.17 -19.27 -17.93
CA SER A 315 -5.17 -19.49 -19.00
C SER A 315 -5.28 -18.34 -20.02
N GLY A 316 -4.18 -17.62 -20.26
CA GLY A 316 -4.12 -16.49 -21.20
C GLY A 316 -4.82 -15.21 -20.73
N ARG A 317 -5.21 -15.14 -19.45
CA ARG A 317 -5.77 -13.94 -18.80
C ARG A 317 -4.83 -13.46 -17.72
N ARG A 318 -4.87 -12.15 -17.45
CA ARG A 318 -4.12 -11.52 -16.36
C ARG A 318 -5.08 -11.14 -15.24
N PHE A 319 -4.70 -11.47 -14.01
CA PHE A 319 -5.50 -11.19 -12.83
C PHE A 319 -4.71 -10.34 -11.83
N LEU A 320 -5.40 -9.36 -11.24
CA LEU A 320 -4.98 -8.65 -10.04
C LEU A 320 -5.68 -9.31 -8.85
N PHE A 321 -4.92 -9.64 -7.83
CA PHE A 321 -5.44 -10.12 -6.55
C PHE A 321 -5.26 -9.01 -5.52
N VAL A 322 -6.30 -8.80 -4.71
CA VAL A 322 -6.38 -7.72 -3.73
C VAL A 322 -6.74 -8.32 -2.38
N GLY A 323 -5.84 -8.23 -1.40
CA GLY A 323 -6.08 -8.61 0.00
C GLY A 323 -6.68 -7.43 0.76
N LEU A 324 -7.60 -7.72 1.68
CA LEU A 324 -8.21 -6.73 2.56
C LEU A 324 -7.73 -6.96 4.00
N GLU A 325 -7.04 -6.03 4.64
CA GLU A 325 -6.48 -6.21 5.99
C GLU A 325 -7.60 -6.36 7.04
N ARG A 326 -8.54 -5.40 7.10
CA ARG A 326 -9.53 -5.35 8.20
C ARG A 326 -10.76 -6.20 7.97
N GLN A 327 -11.48 -5.93 6.87
CA GLN A 327 -12.68 -6.69 6.53
C GLN A 327 -12.35 -8.18 6.23
N ASN A 328 -11.07 -8.45 5.98
CA ASN A 328 -10.54 -9.73 5.54
C ASN A 328 -11.04 -10.13 4.15
N GLY A 329 -10.28 -11.04 3.55
CA GLY A 329 -10.62 -11.66 2.29
C GLY A 329 -9.71 -11.23 1.15
N ILE A 330 -9.85 -11.96 0.04
CA ILE A 330 -9.06 -11.76 -1.16
C ILE A 330 -10.02 -11.65 -2.32
N LEU A 331 -9.93 -10.55 -3.07
CA LEU A 331 -10.61 -10.36 -4.33
C LEU A 331 -9.68 -10.71 -5.50
N MET A 332 -10.28 -11.11 -6.62
CA MET A 332 -9.61 -11.39 -7.88
C MET A 332 -10.33 -10.63 -8.99
N PHE A 333 -9.58 -9.86 -9.76
CA PHE A 333 -10.08 -9.07 -10.90
C PHE A 333 -9.32 -9.48 -12.16
N ASP A 334 -10.04 -9.76 -13.25
CA ASP A 334 -9.44 -9.84 -14.58
C ASP A 334 -9.06 -8.44 -15.06
N ILE A 335 -7.77 -8.22 -15.29
CA ILE A 335 -7.17 -6.98 -15.79
C ILE A 335 -6.47 -7.22 -17.14
N THR A 336 -6.94 -8.22 -17.90
CA THR A 336 -6.46 -8.45 -19.27
C THR A 336 -6.63 -7.20 -20.13
N ASP A 337 -7.74 -6.47 -19.94
CA ASP A 337 -7.84 -5.05 -20.30
C ASP A 337 -7.66 -4.19 -19.04
N PRO A 338 -6.52 -3.49 -18.87
CA PRO A 338 -6.25 -2.71 -17.66
C PRO A 338 -7.13 -1.46 -17.54
N ASN A 339 -7.84 -1.04 -18.59
CA ASN A 339 -8.77 0.10 -18.52
C ASN A 339 -10.11 -0.30 -17.87
N GLN A 340 -10.37 -1.60 -17.76
CA GLN A 340 -11.61 -2.14 -17.24
C GLN A 340 -11.34 -3.42 -16.44
N ALA A 341 -11.04 -3.27 -15.15
CA ALA A 341 -10.96 -4.42 -14.27
C ALA A 341 -12.35 -5.07 -14.11
N ILE A 342 -12.42 -6.39 -14.23
CA ILE A 342 -13.66 -7.16 -14.11
C ILE A 342 -13.54 -8.10 -12.93
N PHE A 343 -14.46 -7.98 -11.96
CA PHE A 343 -14.51 -8.90 -10.82
C PHE A 343 -14.64 -10.35 -11.30
N ALA A 344 -13.77 -11.22 -10.78
CA ALA A 344 -13.73 -12.64 -11.11
C ALA A 344 -14.09 -13.53 -9.92
N ALA A 345 -13.51 -13.29 -8.74
CA ALA A 345 -13.74 -14.11 -7.57
C ALA A 345 -13.50 -13.35 -6.25
N TYR A 346 -14.07 -13.87 -5.17
CA TYR A 346 -13.87 -13.43 -3.80
C TYR A 346 -13.81 -14.65 -2.88
N VAL A 347 -12.91 -14.63 -1.91
CA VAL A 347 -12.86 -15.59 -0.82
C VAL A 347 -12.62 -14.86 0.50
N ASN A 348 -13.38 -15.21 1.53
CA ASN A 348 -13.09 -14.80 2.90
C ASN A 348 -12.59 -16.02 3.68
N THR A 349 -11.59 -15.81 4.52
CA THR A 349 -10.84 -16.89 5.18
C THR A 349 -10.86 -16.82 6.71
N ILE A 350 -11.79 -16.04 7.27
CA ILE A 350 -11.98 -15.92 8.73
C ILE A 350 -12.24 -17.30 9.36
N GLU A 351 -13.05 -18.15 8.72
CA GLU A 351 -13.40 -19.48 9.25
C GLU A 351 -12.19 -20.43 9.32
N GLU A 352 -11.21 -20.26 8.43
CA GLU A 352 -9.93 -20.95 8.43
C GLU A 352 -8.91 -20.33 9.40
N ASN A 353 -9.29 -19.27 10.11
CA ASN A 353 -8.44 -18.48 10.98
C ASN A 353 -7.22 -17.95 10.21
N LEU A 354 -7.43 -17.50 8.97
CA LEU A 354 -6.51 -16.73 8.15
C LEU A 354 -7.11 -15.32 8.04
N VAL A 355 -6.57 -14.39 8.81
CA VAL A 355 -7.13 -13.06 9.04
C VAL A 355 -6.08 -11.98 8.79
N ALA A 356 -6.46 -10.91 8.11
CA ALA A 356 -5.60 -9.79 7.69
C ALA A 356 -4.49 -10.22 6.71
N PRO A 357 -4.85 -10.51 5.44
CA PRO A 357 -3.88 -10.77 4.38
C PRO A 357 -3.03 -9.53 4.10
N GLU A 358 -1.76 -9.62 4.46
CA GLU A 358 -0.76 -8.55 4.38
C GLU A 358 0.13 -8.65 3.14
N SER A 359 0.28 -9.87 2.61
CA SER A 359 1.14 -10.12 1.46
C SER A 359 0.55 -11.19 0.58
N LEU A 360 0.64 -10.98 -0.73
CA LEU A 360 0.17 -11.92 -1.73
C LEU A 360 1.30 -12.27 -2.70
N LEU A 361 1.39 -13.56 -3.06
CA LEU A 361 2.30 -14.04 -4.08
C LEU A 361 1.58 -15.01 -5.01
N PHE A 362 1.49 -14.65 -6.28
CA PHE A 362 1.03 -15.57 -7.31
C PHE A 362 2.18 -16.45 -7.80
N LEU A 363 1.92 -17.75 -7.94
CA LEU A 363 2.82 -18.73 -8.52
C LEU A 363 2.16 -19.36 -9.75
N PRO A 364 2.74 -19.23 -10.96
CA PRO A 364 2.19 -19.86 -12.15
C PRO A 364 2.34 -21.38 -12.08
N GLU A 365 1.56 -22.09 -12.90
CA GLU A 365 1.54 -23.56 -13.02
C GLU A 365 2.94 -24.18 -13.15
N SER A 366 3.84 -23.50 -13.88
CA SER A 366 5.23 -23.95 -14.11
C SER A 366 6.12 -23.86 -12.88
N ALA A 367 5.73 -23.10 -11.87
CA ALA A 367 6.48 -22.86 -10.64
C ALA A 367 5.98 -23.69 -9.45
N THR A 368 4.92 -24.50 -9.63
CA THR A 368 4.27 -25.22 -8.53
C THR A 368 4.43 -26.74 -8.66
N PRO A 369 4.58 -27.48 -7.55
CA PRO A 369 4.64 -28.94 -7.59
C PRO A 369 3.36 -29.61 -8.07
N SER A 370 2.22 -28.93 -7.93
CA SER A 370 0.90 -29.41 -8.34
C SER A 370 0.65 -29.25 -9.85
N GLY A 371 1.47 -28.46 -10.55
CA GLY A 371 1.21 -28.09 -11.95
C GLY A 371 -0.03 -27.21 -12.13
N LYS A 372 -0.45 -26.52 -11.05
CA LYS A 372 -1.62 -25.63 -11.02
C LYS A 372 -1.22 -24.24 -10.54
N PRO A 373 -1.87 -23.16 -10.98
CA PRO A 373 -1.55 -21.84 -10.48
C PRO A 373 -1.98 -21.74 -9.01
N LEU A 374 -1.10 -21.17 -8.18
CA LEU A 374 -1.36 -21.01 -6.75
C LEU A 374 -1.27 -19.53 -6.36
N LEU A 375 -2.09 -19.13 -5.40
CA LEU A 375 -1.95 -17.87 -4.69
C LEU A 375 -1.52 -18.19 -3.25
N LEU A 376 -0.45 -17.58 -2.79
CA LEU A 376 -0.03 -17.61 -1.40
C LEU A 376 -0.43 -16.30 -0.73
N GLY A 377 -1.00 -16.37 0.46
CA GLY A 377 -1.31 -15.21 1.30
C GLY A 377 -0.59 -15.30 2.63
N GLY A 378 0.17 -14.28 3.00
CA GLY A 378 0.67 -14.08 4.36
C GLY A 378 -0.36 -13.31 5.18
N TYR A 379 -0.66 -13.79 6.38
CA TYR A 379 -1.67 -13.23 7.27
C TYR A 379 -1.02 -12.81 8.59
N GLU A 380 -1.25 -11.58 9.03
CA GLU A 380 -0.52 -10.99 10.17
C GLU A 380 -1.14 -11.30 11.54
N LEU A 381 -2.46 -11.46 11.62
CA LEU A 381 -3.12 -11.77 12.89
C LEU A 381 -2.97 -13.23 13.32
N HIS A 382 -3.24 -13.47 14.62
CA HIS A 382 -3.19 -14.80 15.26
C HIS A 382 -1.83 -15.51 15.20
N GLY A 383 -0.75 -14.74 15.19
CA GLY A 383 0.63 -15.25 15.28
C GLY A 383 1.27 -15.58 13.93
N GLY A 384 0.75 -15.06 12.83
CA GLY A 384 1.32 -15.23 11.50
C GLY A 384 0.94 -16.56 10.86
N ARG A 385 0.29 -16.54 9.69
CA ARG A 385 -0.09 -17.76 8.95
C ARG A 385 0.10 -17.60 7.44
N ILE A 386 0.18 -18.73 6.74
CA ILE A 386 0.25 -18.77 5.28
C ILE A 386 -0.96 -19.54 4.75
N GLY A 387 -1.79 -18.87 3.96
CA GLY A 387 -2.83 -19.47 3.14
C GLY A 387 -2.29 -19.90 1.78
N VAL A 388 -2.81 -21.01 1.24
CA VAL A 388 -2.46 -21.52 -0.09
C VAL A 388 -3.74 -21.83 -0.85
N PHE A 389 -3.97 -21.12 -1.94
CA PHE A 389 -5.18 -21.23 -2.75
C PHE A 389 -4.83 -21.72 -4.15
N GLU A 390 -5.65 -22.62 -4.69
CA GLU A 390 -5.63 -22.94 -6.11
C GLU A 390 -6.41 -21.85 -6.86
N VAL A 391 -5.80 -21.26 -7.89
CA VAL A 391 -6.47 -20.24 -8.71
C VAL A 391 -7.21 -20.93 -9.85
N ILE A 392 -8.52 -20.68 -9.96
CA ILE A 392 -9.37 -21.25 -11.00
C ILE A 392 -9.92 -20.09 -11.84
N PRO A 393 -9.46 -19.93 -13.11
CA PRO A 393 -9.77 -18.77 -13.96
C PRO A 393 -11.20 -18.65 -14.47
#